data_AF-A0A5E7X1A3-F1
#
_entry.id   AF-A0A5E7X1A3-F1
#
_cell.length_a   1.000
_cell.length_b   1.000
_cell.length_c   1.000
_cell.angle_alpha   90.00
_cell.angle_beta   90.00
_cell.angle_gamma   90.00
#
_symmetry.space_group_name_H-M   'P 1'
#
loop_
_entity.id
_entity.type
_entity.pdbx_description
1 polymer ?
#
loop_
_entity_poly.entity_id
_entity_poly.type
_entity_poly.pdbx_seq_one_letter_code
_entity_poly.pdbx_strand_id
1 'polypeptide(L)'
;MVATVPHFTNYEFTMDEPVKDTVIRDVKSVYKKILHICFHQYDDDNTVKKWDLWGSFIVYITLSIIIFLDKEISDKKNTFAYFFFSFILGHILVSLNLSLLHTNIHFFQILCIISYAQFPLVFSSIVNLLVPCQMLRLLFSLWSIVWSTYNCILILAKFIKKNRMLICFVPICLLQFFVATFFLIK
;
A
#
# COMPACT_ATOMS: atom_id res chain seq x y z
N MET A 1 58.73 -10.37 30.41
CA MET A 1 57.86 -9.49 29.60
C MET A 1 56.55 -10.20 29.40
N VAL A 2 55.51 -9.83 30.17
CA VAL A 2 54.18 -10.43 30.12
C VAL A 2 53.42 -9.79 28.96
N ALA A 3 53.03 -10.58 27.97
CA ALA A 3 52.23 -10.11 26.85
C ALA A 3 50.79 -9.86 27.31
N THR A 4 50.33 -8.62 27.20
CA THR A 4 48.95 -8.20 27.48
C THR A 4 48.02 -8.75 26.41
N VAL A 5 47.09 -9.62 26.82
CA VAL A 5 45.99 -10.11 25.99
C VAL A 5 45.06 -8.93 25.64
N PRO A 6 44.73 -8.67 24.36
CA PRO A 6 43.75 -7.65 24.02
C PRO A 6 42.37 -8.05 24.53
N HIS A 7 41.79 -7.19 25.36
CA HIS A 7 40.44 -7.30 25.88
C HIS A 7 39.47 -7.18 24.70
N PHE A 8 38.77 -8.26 24.35
CA PHE A 8 37.66 -8.19 23.39
C PHE A 8 36.59 -7.28 23.98
N THR A 9 36.48 -6.06 23.45
CA THR A 9 35.43 -5.11 23.80
C THR A 9 34.10 -5.67 23.37
N ASN A 10 33.21 -5.83 24.35
CA ASN A 10 31.78 -6.04 24.27
C ASN A 10 31.19 -5.82 22.86
N TYR A 11 30.99 -6.93 22.14
CA TYR A 11 29.88 -7.03 21.22
C TYR A 11 28.63 -7.23 22.08
N GLU A 12 28.15 -6.14 22.71
CA GLU A 12 26.80 -6.12 23.26
C GLU A 12 25.86 -6.55 22.14
N PHE A 13 25.22 -7.68 22.36
CA PHE A 13 24.33 -8.31 21.41
C PHE A 13 23.30 -7.26 20.94
N THR A 14 23.31 -6.96 19.65
CA THR A 14 22.23 -6.25 18.92
C THR A 14 20.91 -7.06 18.91
N MET A 15 20.73 -8.00 19.85
CA MET A 15 19.61 -8.93 19.94
C MET A 15 18.66 -8.65 21.11
N ASP A 16 18.88 -7.56 21.88
CA ASP A 16 17.99 -7.13 22.96
C ASP A 16 17.09 -5.94 22.56
N GLU A 17 16.93 -5.64 21.26
CA GLU A 17 15.85 -4.73 20.83
C GLU A 17 14.52 -5.49 21.02
N PRO A 18 13.62 -5.02 21.90
CA PRO A 18 12.39 -5.74 22.14
C PRO A 18 11.56 -5.74 20.84
N VAL A 19 10.89 -6.86 20.56
CA VAL A 19 10.04 -7.03 19.36
C VAL A 19 9.07 -5.86 19.16
N LYS A 20 8.63 -5.24 20.26
CA LYS A 20 7.76 -4.06 20.25
C LYS A 20 8.41 -2.86 19.56
N ASP A 21 9.68 -2.59 19.83
CA ASP A 21 10.39 -1.43 19.26
C ASP A 21 10.61 -1.62 17.76
N THR A 22 10.95 -2.85 17.34
CA THR A 22 11.02 -3.25 15.93
C THR A 22 9.69 -3.03 15.20
N VAL A 23 8.58 -3.51 15.78
CA VAL A 23 7.24 -3.36 15.18
C VAL A 23 6.82 -1.89 15.11
N ILE A 24 7.05 -1.12 16.17
CA ILE A 24 6.72 0.32 16.20
C ILE A 24 7.54 1.08 15.14
N ARG A 25 8.82 0.74 14.99
CA ARG A 25 9.70 1.34 13.98
C ARG A 25 9.21 1.06 12.56
N ASP A 26 8.81 -0.18 12.28
CA ASP A 26 8.33 -0.57 10.95
C ASP A 26 6.96 0.06 10.64
N VAL A 27 6.03 0.08 11.60
CA VAL A 27 4.73 0.77 11.47
C VAL A 27 4.93 2.27 11.23
N LYS A 28 5.86 2.91 11.94
CA LYS A 28 6.18 4.33 11.75
C LYS A 28 6.78 4.60 10.38
N SER A 29 7.60 3.69 9.85
CA SER A 29 8.12 3.77 8.47
C SER A 29 6.98 3.72 7.46
N VAL A 30 6.07 2.75 7.60
CA VAL A 30 4.90 2.59 6.72
C VAL A 30 3.99 3.82 6.78
N TYR A 31 3.70 4.33 7.98
CA TYR A 31 2.87 5.53 8.17
C TYR A 31 3.48 6.76 7.49
N LYS A 32 4.78 6.98 7.63
CA LYS A 32 5.48 8.08 6.93
C LYS A 32 5.37 7.96 5.41
N LYS A 33 5.48 6.74 4.85
CA LYS A 33 5.32 6.51 3.41
C LYS A 33 3.89 6.79 2.95
N ILE A 34 2.89 6.37 3.72
CA ILE A 34 1.49 6.67 3.42
C ILE A 34 1.25 8.18 3.43
N LEU A 35 1.78 8.91 4.42
CA LEU A 35 1.66 10.37 4.48
C LEU A 35 2.38 11.07 3.33
N HIS A 36 3.60 10.62 3.00
CA HIS A 36 4.34 11.12 1.84
C HIS A 36 3.53 10.90 0.56
N ILE A 37 2.94 9.71 0.40
CA ILE A 37 2.25 9.33 -0.82
C ILE A 37 0.88 10.01 -0.95
N CYS A 38 0.09 10.05 0.12
CA CYS A 38 -1.29 10.55 0.07
C CYS A 38 -1.43 12.06 0.30
N PHE A 39 -0.47 12.68 0.99
CA PHE A 39 -0.57 14.08 1.42
C PHE A 39 0.65 14.94 1.03
N HIS A 40 1.66 14.37 0.37
CA HIS A 40 2.88 15.07 -0.05
C HIS A 40 3.59 15.83 1.09
N GLN A 41 3.40 15.40 2.34
CA GLN A 41 3.89 16.12 3.53
C GLN A 41 5.41 16.08 3.72
N TYR A 42 6.09 15.17 3.03
CA TYR A 42 7.53 14.97 3.10
C TYR A 42 8.07 15.02 1.67
N ASP A 43 9.25 15.58 1.43
CA ASP A 43 9.83 15.67 0.08
C ASP A 43 11.09 14.81 -0.08
N ASP A 44 11.35 13.91 0.88
CA ASP A 44 12.50 13.03 0.82
C ASP A 44 12.19 11.79 -0.04
N ASP A 45 12.49 11.88 -1.33
CA ASP A 45 12.36 10.80 -2.31
C ASP A 45 13.07 9.50 -1.87
N ASN A 46 14.05 9.59 -0.97
CA ASN A 46 14.72 8.41 -0.40
C ASN A 46 13.79 7.55 0.46
N THR A 47 12.72 8.14 1.01
CA THR A 47 11.71 7.45 1.79
C THR A 47 10.95 6.43 0.94
N VAL A 48 10.67 6.76 -0.32
CA VAL A 48 9.95 5.88 -1.26
C VAL A 48 10.88 4.84 -1.89
N LYS A 49 12.17 5.15 -2.02
CA LYS A 49 13.19 4.20 -2.50
C LYS A 49 13.41 3.04 -1.53
N LYS A 50 13.21 3.22 -0.23
CA LYS A 50 13.26 2.08 0.70
C LYS A 50 12.02 1.22 0.47
N TRP A 51 12.18 0.01 -0.02
CA TRP A 51 11.08 -0.93 -0.18
C TRP A 51 10.79 -1.59 1.18
N ASP A 52 9.51 -1.68 1.55
CA ASP A 52 9.06 -2.43 2.73
C ASP A 52 7.79 -3.19 2.32
N LEU A 53 7.87 -4.51 2.18
CA LEU A 53 6.73 -5.34 1.74
C LEU A 53 5.61 -5.38 2.79
N TRP A 54 5.98 -5.26 4.06
CA TRP A 54 5.08 -5.34 5.21
C TRP A 54 3.92 -4.35 5.12
N GLY A 55 4.18 -3.11 4.72
CA GLY A 55 3.12 -2.11 4.64
C GLY A 55 2.08 -2.42 3.54
N SER A 56 2.51 -2.97 2.40
CA SER A 56 1.58 -3.44 1.37
C SER A 56 0.69 -4.56 1.90
N PHE A 57 1.28 -5.52 2.61
CA PHE A 57 0.56 -6.65 3.16
C PHE A 57 -0.48 -6.22 4.21
N ILE A 58 -0.13 -5.23 5.06
CA ILE A 58 -1.07 -4.64 6.02
C ILE A 58 -2.29 -4.04 5.30
N VAL A 59 -2.09 -3.30 4.20
CA VAL A 59 -3.19 -2.75 3.40
C VAL A 59 -4.08 -3.88 2.85
N TYR A 60 -3.46 -4.96 2.35
CA TYR A 60 -4.20 -6.08 1.76
C TYR A 60 -5.08 -6.79 2.78
N ILE A 61 -4.50 -7.15 3.93
CA ILE A 61 -5.25 -7.75 5.03
C ILE A 61 -6.37 -6.82 5.50
N THR A 62 -6.09 -5.54 5.69
CA THR A 62 -7.07 -4.57 6.20
C THR A 62 -8.28 -4.50 5.28
N LEU A 63 -8.09 -4.37 3.97
CA LEU A 63 -9.19 -4.33 3.01
C LEU A 63 -9.99 -5.64 2.99
N SER A 64 -9.31 -6.79 3.03
CA SER A 64 -10.00 -8.08 3.07
C SER A 64 -10.82 -8.26 4.35
N ILE A 65 -10.31 -7.82 5.50
CA ILE A 65 -11.06 -7.83 6.77
C ILE A 65 -12.29 -6.91 6.67
N ILE A 66 -12.16 -5.72 6.08
CA ILE A 66 -13.29 -4.80 5.92
C ILE A 66 -14.41 -5.45 5.11
N ILE A 67 -14.09 -6.15 4.02
CA ILE A 67 -15.08 -6.92 3.24
C ILE A 67 -15.70 -8.03 4.09
N PHE A 68 -14.90 -8.77 4.85
CA PHE A 68 -15.41 -9.84 5.71
C PHE A 68 -16.39 -9.32 6.79
N LEU A 69 -16.16 -8.10 7.29
CA LEU A 69 -17.00 -7.45 8.28
C LEU A 69 -18.30 -6.90 7.70
N ASP A 70 -18.43 -6.80 6.38
CA ASP A 70 -19.68 -6.35 5.77
C ASP A 70 -20.83 -7.32 6.12
N LYS A 71 -21.98 -6.73 6.47
CA LYS A 71 -23.17 -7.46 6.93
C LYS A 71 -24.03 -7.93 5.78
N GLU A 72 -23.94 -7.28 4.62
CA GLU A 72 -24.80 -7.54 3.46
C GLU A 72 -24.31 -8.74 2.63
N ILE A 73 -23.08 -9.19 2.85
CA ILE A 73 -22.49 -10.33 2.15
C ILE A 73 -22.96 -11.65 2.78
N SER A 74 -23.72 -12.45 2.00
CA SER A 74 -24.16 -13.80 2.40
C SER A 74 -22.97 -14.78 2.55
N ASP A 75 -22.13 -14.88 1.52
CA ASP A 75 -21.03 -15.86 1.45
C ASP A 75 -19.67 -15.28 1.86
N LYS A 76 -19.59 -14.77 3.10
CA LYS A 76 -18.43 -14.02 3.61
C LYS A 76 -17.07 -14.69 3.36
N LYS A 77 -16.97 -16.00 3.63
CA LYS A 77 -15.72 -16.77 3.47
C LYS A 77 -15.27 -16.82 2.01
N ASN A 78 -16.22 -17.01 1.10
CA ASN A 78 -15.94 -17.14 -0.32
C ASN A 78 -15.55 -15.77 -0.89
N THR A 79 -16.36 -14.73 -0.62
CA THR A 79 -16.09 -13.36 -1.08
C THR A 79 -14.76 -12.83 -0.55
N PHE A 80 -14.42 -13.12 0.70
CA PHE A 80 -13.10 -12.80 1.27
C PHE A 80 -11.96 -13.42 0.47
N ALA A 81 -12.02 -14.73 0.20
CA ALA A 81 -10.98 -15.43 -0.53
C ALA A 81 -10.86 -14.92 -1.97
N TYR A 82 -11.99 -14.80 -2.68
CA TYR A 82 -12.04 -14.26 -4.04
C TYR A 82 -11.41 -12.87 -4.11
N PHE A 83 -11.83 -11.95 -3.23
CA PHE A 83 -11.26 -10.62 -3.19
C PHE A 83 -9.76 -10.65 -2.90
N PHE A 84 -9.32 -11.37 -1.86
CA PHE A 84 -7.91 -11.41 -1.46
C PHE A 84 -7.01 -11.92 -2.60
N PHE A 85 -7.38 -13.02 -3.26
CA PHE A 85 -6.60 -13.58 -4.37
C PHE A 85 -6.64 -12.69 -5.62
N SER A 86 -7.81 -12.21 -6.04
CA SER A 86 -7.94 -11.32 -7.19
C SER A 86 -7.19 -9.99 -6.97
N PHE A 87 -7.22 -9.49 -5.74
CA PHE A 87 -6.57 -8.23 -5.38
C PHE A 87 -5.04 -8.34 -5.37
N ILE A 88 -4.47 -9.39 -4.77
CA ILE A 88 -3.02 -9.64 -4.83
C ILE A 88 -2.56 -9.84 -6.27
N LEU A 89 -3.29 -10.65 -7.04
CA LEU A 89 -2.97 -10.89 -8.45
C LEU A 89 -3.03 -9.59 -9.26
N GLY A 90 -4.06 -8.76 -9.04
CA GLY A 90 -4.18 -7.45 -9.67
C GLY A 90 -3.00 -6.53 -9.36
N HIS A 91 -2.59 -6.45 -8.09
CA HIS A 91 -1.41 -5.67 -7.69
C HIS A 91 -0.13 -6.15 -8.35
N ILE A 92 0.08 -7.48 -8.41
CA ILE A 92 1.24 -8.06 -9.08
C ILE A 92 1.22 -7.74 -10.58
N LEU A 93 0.09 -7.93 -11.26
CA LEU A 93 -0.04 -7.68 -12.70
C LEU A 93 0.20 -6.20 -13.05
N VAL A 94 -0.38 -5.27 -12.30
CA VAL A 94 -0.15 -3.83 -12.50
C VAL A 94 1.30 -3.47 -12.21
N SER A 95 1.88 -3.98 -11.12
CA SER A 95 3.29 -3.73 -10.78
C SER A 95 4.24 -4.29 -11.83
N LEU A 96 3.96 -5.47 -12.38
CA LEU A 96 4.72 -6.07 -13.47
C LEU A 96 4.62 -5.22 -14.75
N ASN A 97 3.41 -4.77 -15.11
CA ASN A 97 3.21 -3.91 -16.26
C ASN A 97 4.06 -2.63 -16.18
N LEU A 98 4.07 -1.99 -15.00
CA LEU A 98 4.86 -0.79 -14.75
C LEU A 98 6.37 -1.06 -14.69
N SER A 99 6.78 -2.22 -14.16
CA SER A 99 8.19 -2.63 -14.15
C SER A 99 8.70 -2.90 -15.57
N LEU A 100 7.89 -3.52 -16.42
CA LEU A 100 8.22 -3.83 -17.82
C LEU A 100 8.31 -2.58 -18.71
N LEU A 101 7.66 -1.48 -18.31
CA LEU A 101 7.75 -0.20 -19.01
C LEU A 101 9.13 0.49 -18.93
N HIS A 102 10.14 -0.21 -18.40
CA HIS A 102 11.50 0.29 -18.12
C HIS A 102 11.46 1.53 -17.25
N THR A 103 10.81 1.40 -16.09
CA THR A 103 10.85 2.39 -15.02
C THR A 103 12.20 2.34 -14.30
N ASN A 104 12.65 3.47 -13.77
CA ASN A 104 13.93 3.57 -13.05
C ASN A 104 13.89 3.01 -11.62
N ILE A 105 12.89 2.19 -11.29
CA ILE A 105 12.61 1.67 -9.95
C ILE A 105 12.34 0.16 -9.98
N HIS A 106 12.63 -0.51 -8.88
CA HIS A 106 12.46 -1.95 -8.75
C HIS A 106 10.98 -2.35 -8.64
N PHE A 107 10.63 -3.53 -9.14
CA PHE A 107 9.28 -4.11 -9.08
C PHE A 107 8.62 -4.00 -7.69
N PHE A 108 9.33 -4.36 -6.62
CA PHE A 108 8.79 -4.31 -5.26
C PHE A 108 8.55 -2.89 -4.75
N GLN A 109 9.33 -1.90 -5.21
CA GLN A 109 9.08 -0.49 -4.86
C GLN A 109 7.79 -0.02 -5.51
N ILE A 110 7.56 -0.36 -6.78
CA ILE A 110 6.32 -0.05 -7.50
C ILE A 110 5.12 -0.66 -6.76
N LEU A 111 5.21 -1.95 -6.41
CA LEU A 111 4.17 -2.66 -5.67
C LEU A 111 3.82 -1.97 -4.35
N CYS A 112 4.84 -1.49 -3.63
CA CYS A 112 4.62 -0.72 -2.39
C CYS A 112 4.00 0.66 -2.64
N ILE A 113 4.41 1.38 -3.68
CA ILE A 113 3.84 2.71 -3.99
C ILE A 113 2.35 2.59 -4.29
N ILE A 114 1.96 1.61 -5.11
CA ILE A 114 0.55 1.40 -5.50
C ILE A 114 -0.29 1.02 -4.29
N SER A 115 0.20 0.13 -3.42
CA SER A 115 -0.52 -0.29 -2.22
C SER A 115 -0.71 0.86 -1.23
N TYR A 116 0.31 1.70 -1.01
CA TYR A 116 0.23 2.86 -0.12
C TYR A 116 -0.68 3.97 -0.67
N ALA A 117 -0.70 4.17 -1.99
CA ALA A 117 -1.62 5.10 -2.61
C ALA A 117 -3.09 4.70 -2.40
N GLN A 118 -3.35 3.42 -2.14
CA GLN A 118 -4.68 2.86 -1.91
C GLN A 118 -5.24 3.13 -0.49
N PHE A 119 -4.49 3.80 0.38
CA PHE A 119 -4.94 4.15 1.73
C PHE A 119 -6.26 4.96 1.80
N PRO A 120 -6.54 5.94 0.91
CA PRO A 120 -7.82 6.64 0.88
C PRO A 120 -9.02 5.69 0.61
N LEU A 121 -8.81 4.64 -0.18
CA LEU A 121 -9.82 3.60 -0.40
C LEU A 121 -10.07 2.80 0.87
N VAL A 122 -9.05 2.46 1.66
CA VAL A 122 -9.22 1.83 2.98
C VAL A 122 -10.12 2.68 3.88
N PHE A 123 -9.86 3.99 3.94
CA PHE A 123 -10.67 4.92 4.71
C PHE A 123 -12.12 4.98 4.21
N SER A 124 -12.32 5.07 2.89
CA SER A 124 -13.66 5.05 2.29
C SER A 124 -14.42 3.75 2.59
N SER A 125 -13.75 2.61 2.59
CA SER A 125 -14.38 1.32 2.90
C SER A 125 -14.82 1.23 4.36
N ILE A 126 -14.07 1.80 5.30
CA ILE A 126 -14.48 1.90 6.70
C ILE A 126 -15.73 2.80 6.83
N VAL A 127 -15.74 3.95 6.15
CA VAL A 127 -16.91 4.84 6.12
C VAL A 127 -18.14 4.13 5.53
N ASN A 128 -17.94 3.31 4.49
CA ASN A 128 -19.01 2.54 3.86
C ASN A 128 -19.65 1.48 4.80
N LEU A 129 -18.90 0.95 5.76
CA LEU A 129 -19.45 0.06 6.79
C LEU A 129 -20.31 0.81 7.83
N LEU A 130 -19.97 2.08 8.10
CA LEU A 130 -20.62 2.89 9.13
C LEU A 130 -21.86 3.65 8.61
N VAL A 131 -21.82 4.07 7.33
CA VAL A 131 -22.83 4.95 6.74
C VAL A 131 -23.87 4.14 5.94
N PRO A 132 -25.16 4.18 6.31
CA PRO A 132 -26.21 3.45 5.59
C PRO A 132 -26.54 4.10 4.23
N CYS A 133 -26.44 5.42 4.11
CA CYS A 133 -26.83 6.18 2.92
C CYS A 133 -26.00 5.81 1.69
N GLN A 134 -26.63 5.22 0.68
CA GLN A 134 -25.96 4.75 -0.55
C GLN A 134 -25.31 5.88 -1.34
N MET A 135 -25.95 7.04 -1.43
CA MET A 135 -25.38 8.21 -2.14
C MET A 135 -24.07 8.69 -1.51
N LEU A 136 -23.99 8.75 -0.18
CA LEU A 136 -22.75 9.14 0.51
C LEU A 136 -21.65 8.11 0.28
N ARG A 137 -21.96 6.82 0.31
CA ARG A 137 -21.01 5.75 0.01
C ARG A 137 -20.42 5.87 -1.40
N LEU A 138 -21.26 6.17 -2.39
CA LEU A 138 -20.82 6.42 -3.76
C LEU A 138 -19.90 7.63 -3.85
N LEU A 139 -20.27 8.75 -3.23
CA LEU A 139 -19.48 9.98 -3.25
C LEU A 139 -18.10 9.79 -2.61
N PHE A 140 -18.03 9.17 -1.42
CA PHE A 140 -16.76 8.87 -0.76
C PHE A 140 -15.90 7.90 -1.56
N SER A 141 -16.51 6.88 -2.16
CA SER A 141 -15.81 5.92 -3.02
C SER A 141 -15.20 6.62 -4.24
N LEU A 142 -15.98 7.41 -4.97
CA LEU A 142 -15.48 8.17 -6.13
C LEU A 142 -14.36 9.15 -5.74
N TRP A 143 -14.55 9.89 -4.65
CA TRP A 143 -13.51 10.78 -4.11
C TRP A 143 -12.22 10.02 -3.81
N SER A 144 -12.33 8.87 -3.15
CA SER A 144 -11.18 8.04 -2.79
C SER A 144 -10.44 7.47 -3.99
N ILE A 145 -11.15 7.06 -5.06
CA ILE A 145 -10.55 6.61 -6.31
C ILE A 145 -9.76 7.74 -6.95
N VAL A 146 -10.38 8.91 -7.13
CA VAL A 146 -9.74 10.07 -7.77
C VAL A 146 -8.49 10.47 -6.98
N TRP A 147 -8.61 10.57 -5.66
CA TRP A 147 -7.49 10.91 -4.78
C TRP A 147 -6.36 9.87 -4.86
N SER A 148 -6.69 8.59 -4.69
CA SER A 148 -5.73 7.48 -4.75
C SER A 148 -5.02 7.41 -6.10
N THR A 149 -5.76 7.60 -7.20
CA THR A 149 -5.19 7.54 -8.56
C THR A 149 -4.24 8.71 -8.77
N TYR A 150 -4.68 9.92 -8.44
CA TYR A 150 -3.88 11.14 -8.60
C TYR A 150 -2.54 11.04 -7.87
N ASN A 151 -2.56 10.67 -6.59
CA ASN A 151 -1.35 10.53 -5.76
C ASN A 151 -0.42 9.42 -6.28
N CYS A 152 -0.98 8.27 -6.68
CA CYS A 152 -0.19 7.18 -7.25
C CYS A 152 0.56 7.62 -8.52
N ILE A 153 -0.13 8.32 -9.43
CA ILE A 153 0.45 8.79 -10.69
C ILE A 153 1.50 9.86 -10.42
N LEU A 154 1.21 10.81 -9.53
CA LEU A 154 2.12 11.94 -9.25
C LEU A 154 3.50 11.45 -8.80
N ILE A 155 3.55 10.41 -7.98
CA ILE A 155 4.80 9.84 -7.48
C ILE A 155 5.47 8.99 -8.54
N LEU A 156 4.69 8.16 -9.25
CA LEU A 156 5.24 7.30 -10.29
C LEU A 156 5.74 8.11 -11.49
N ALA A 157 5.17 9.30 -11.74
CA ALA A 157 5.60 10.24 -12.76
C ALA A 157 7.05 10.70 -12.58
N LYS A 158 7.57 10.73 -11.33
CA LYS A 158 8.97 11.04 -11.06
C LYS A 158 9.94 10.00 -11.64
N PHE A 159 9.48 8.77 -11.86
CA PHE A 159 10.30 7.63 -12.28
C PHE A 159 10.01 7.13 -13.71
N ILE A 160 8.94 7.61 -14.33
CA ILE A 160 8.51 7.25 -15.70
C ILE A 160 8.84 8.37 -16.69
N LYS A 161 9.28 7.99 -17.90
CA LYS A 161 9.44 8.93 -19.02
C LYS A 161 8.07 9.48 -19.46
N LYS A 162 7.96 10.80 -19.64
CA LYS A 162 6.71 11.52 -19.99
C LYS A 162 5.91 10.89 -21.16
N ASN A 163 6.58 10.33 -22.17
CA ASN A 163 5.95 9.69 -23.33
C ASN A 163 5.21 8.36 -23.03
N ARG A 164 5.45 7.72 -21.88
CA ARG A 164 4.83 6.44 -21.50
C ARG A 164 3.81 6.55 -20.37
N MET A 165 3.58 7.77 -19.86
CA MET A 165 2.69 8.03 -18.73
C MET A 165 1.25 7.59 -18.97
N LEU A 166 0.74 7.77 -20.19
CA LEU A 166 -0.65 7.46 -20.53
C LEU A 166 -0.91 5.94 -20.50
N ILE A 167 0.09 5.13 -20.84
CA ILE A 167 0.02 3.66 -20.80
C ILE A 167 -0.01 3.16 -19.35
N CYS A 168 0.69 3.84 -18.44
CA CYS A 168 0.68 3.51 -17.00
C CYS A 168 -0.65 3.84 -16.32
N PHE A 169 -1.37 4.85 -16.81
CA PHE A 169 -2.62 5.34 -16.20
C PHE A 169 -3.70 4.26 -16.17
N VAL A 170 -3.93 3.61 -17.32
CA VAL A 170 -5.03 2.66 -17.53
C VAL A 170 -5.02 1.50 -16.52
N PRO A 171 -3.92 0.74 -16.31
CA PRO A 171 -3.92 -0.37 -15.36
C PRO A 171 -4.10 0.08 -13.90
N ILE A 172 -3.56 1.25 -13.53
CA ILE A 172 -3.72 1.80 -12.18
C ILE A 172 -5.18 2.18 -11.91
N CYS A 173 -5.80 2.91 -12.83
CA CYS A 173 -7.21 3.28 -12.73
C CYS A 173 -8.12 2.06 -12.69
N LEU A 174 -7.85 1.06 -13.54
CA LEU A 174 -8.63 -0.17 -13.59
C LEU A 174 -8.58 -0.92 -12.26
N LEU A 175 -7.40 -1.04 -11.64
CA LEU A 175 -7.24 -1.67 -10.33
C LEU A 175 -8.02 -0.92 -9.24
N GLN A 176 -7.93 0.40 -9.20
CA GLN A 176 -8.63 1.20 -8.18
C GLN A 176 -10.14 1.16 -8.35
N PHE A 177 -10.61 1.19 -9.59
CA PHE A 177 -12.02 1.02 -9.92
C PHE A 177 -12.51 -0.37 -9.50
N PHE A 178 -11.76 -1.43 -9.83
CA PHE A 178 -12.07 -2.79 -9.41
C PHE A 178 -12.22 -2.89 -7.89
N VAL A 179 -11.25 -2.39 -7.13
CA VAL A 179 -11.32 -2.38 -5.65
C VAL A 179 -12.55 -1.63 -5.16
N ALA A 180 -12.81 -0.43 -5.69
CA ALA A 180 -13.95 0.38 -5.29
C ALA A 180 -15.29 -0.30 -5.57
N THR A 181 -15.41 -1.02 -6.70
CA THR A 181 -16.65 -1.76 -7.03
C THR A 181 -16.94 -2.86 -6.02
N PHE A 182 -15.92 -3.57 -5.50
CA PHE A 182 -16.12 -4.59 -4.46
C PHE A 182 -16.68 -4.03 -3.15
N PHE A 183 -16.41 -2.76 -2.82
CA PHE A 183 -16.94 -2.11 -1.63
C PHE A 183 -18.28 -1.40 -1.84
N LEU A 184 -18.71 -1.32 -3.10
CA LEU A 184 -19.92 -0.63 -3.52
C LEU A 184 -21.03 -1.64 -3.86
N ILE A 185 -20.65 -2.73 -4.52
CA ILE A 185 -21.50 -3.89 -4.80
C ILE A 185 -21.70 -4.63 -3.48
N LYS A 186 -22.83 -4.34 -2.87
CA LYS A 186 -23.49 -5.19 -1.87
C LYS A 186 -24.49 -6.08 -2.58
#